data_AF-A0A847JJC8-F1
#
_entry.id   AF-A0A847JJC8-F1
#
_cell.length_a   1.000
_cell.length_b   1.000
_cell.length_c   1.000
_cell.angle_alpha   90.00
_cell.angle_beta   90.00
_cell.angle_gamma   90.00
#
_symmetry.space_group_name_H-M   'P 1'
#
loop_
_entity.id
_entity.type
_entity.pdbx_description
1 polymer ?
#
loop_
_entity_poly.entity_id
_entity_poly.type
_entity_poly.pdbx_seq_one_letter_code
_entity_poly.pdbx_strand_id
1 'polypeptide(L)'
;MSSIVCLPSPRDPAAAALDFAIPARKPWSHLVKKGETLRIVDSHGQQAVDTLFYNAHDFTERYSAQDTLREQGSAYVVAGTALVSNEGRIM
;
A
#
# COMPACT_ATOMS: atom_id res chain seq x y z
N MET A 1 -14.11 5.90 19.76
CA MET A 1 -13.49 6.16 18.44
C MET A 1 -12.01 5.88 18.57
N SER A 2 -11.49 4.88 17.87
CA SER A 2 -10.04 4.61 17.89
C SER A 2 -9.37 5.62 16.97
N SER A 3 -8.44 6.41 17.50
CA SER A 3 -7.68 7.40 16.72
C SER A 3 -6.75 6.67 15.76
N ILE A 4 -6.84 6.94 14.46
CA ILE A 4 -5.86 6.45 13.49
C ILE A 4 -4.54 7.17 13.76
N VAL A 5 -3.53 6.44 14.26
CA VAL A 5 -2.19 6.98 14.48
C VAL A 5 -1.38 6.80 13.19
N CYS A 6 -1.10 7.92 12.53
CA CYS A 6 -0.14 7.94 11.43
C CYS A 6 1.28 7.95 12.03
N LEU A 7 1.99 6.83 11.91
CA LEU A 7 3.39 6.75 12.35
C LEU A 7 4.30 7.27 11.23
N PRO A 8 5.20 8.24 11.52
CA PRO A 8 6.16 8.70 10.53
C PRO A 8 7.10 7.55 10.15
N SER A 9 7.37 7.42 8.86
CA SER A 9 8.31 6.43 8.36
C SER A 9 9.74 6.86 8.68
N PRO A 10 10.60 6.00 9.26
CA PRO A 10 11.98 6.36 9.61
C PRO A 10 12.92 6.41 8.40
N ARG A 11 12.45 6.07 7.20
CA ARG A 11 13.26 6.03 5.97
C ARG A 11 13.41 7.44 5.38
N ASP A 12 14.62 7.80 5.01
CA ASP A 12 14.90 9.05 4.29
C ASP A 12 14.32 8.99 2.86
N PRO A 13 13.38 9.87 2.47
CA PRO A 13 12.89 9.94 1.10
C PRO A 13 13.99 10.18 0.06
N ALA A 14 15.08 10.89 0.41
CA ALA A 14 16.17 11.17 -0.52
C ALA A 14 16.99 9.91 -0.89
N ALA A 15 16.87 8.85 -0.09
CA ALA A 15 17.51 7.55 -0.34
C ALA A 15 16.62 6.59 -1.15
N ALA A 16 15.46 7.04 -1.65
CA ALA A 16 14.57 6.20 -2.45
C ALA A 16 15.25 5.76 -3.75
N ALA A 17 15.15 4.48 -4.07
CA ALA A 17 15.66 3.95 -5.35
C ALA A 17 14.86 4.47 -6.57
N LEU A 18 13.61 4.89 -6.34
CA LEU A 18 12.74 5.52 -7.31
C LEU A 18 11.87 6.57 -6.62
N ASP A 19 11.84 7.78 -7.16
CA ASP A 19 10.89 8.82 -6.84
C ASP A 19 10.11 9.19 -8.11
N PHE A 20 8.78 9.13 -8.04
CA PHE A 20 7.92 9.32 -9.20
C PHE A 20 6.66 10.11 -8.84
N ALA A 21 6.47 11.26 -9.49
CA ALA A 21 5.27 12.06 -9.37
C ALA A 21 4.18 11.57 -10.35
N ILE A 22 3.09 11.04 -9.81
CA ILE A 22 1.94 10.60 -10.62
C ILE A 22 1.09 11.82 -11.00
N PRO A 23 0.91 12.13 -12.29
CA PRO A 23 0.04 13.23 -12.70
C PRO A 23 -1.41 12.98 -12.31
N ALA A 24 -2.17 14.06 -12.07
CA ALA A 24 -3.58 13.96 -11.74
C ALA A 24 -4.35 13.12 -12.77
N ARG A 25 -5.20 12.21 -12.27
CA ARG A 25 -6.07 11.33 -13.08
C ARG A 25 -5.30 10.39 -14.04
N LYS A 26 -4.06 10.04 -13.72
CA LYS A 26 -3.27 9.06 -14.48
C LYS A 26 -2.97 7.82 -13.64
N PRO A 27 -2.96 6.62 -14.25
CA PRO A 27 -2.51 5.42 -13.58
C PRO A 27 -0.98 5.35 -13.54
N TRP A 28 -0.46 4.55 -12.62
CA TRP A 28 0.94 4.19 -12.56
C TRP A 28 1.08 2.77 -12.01
N SER A 29 2.07 2.04 -12.49
CA SER A 29 2.39 0.70 -12.03
C SER A 29 3.90 0.52 -11.95
N HIS A 30 4.33 -0.23 -10.95
CA HIS A 30 5.73 -0.55 -10.74
C HIS A 30 5.87 -1.88 -10.02
N LEU A 31 7.00 -2.54 -10.25
CA LEU A 31 7.36 -3.76 -9.55
C LEU A 31 8.03 -3.41 -8.23
N VAL A 32 7.44 -3.82 -7.11
CA VAL A 32 8.08 -3.75 -5.78
C VAL A 32 8.62 -5.13 -5.46
N LYS A 33 9.93 -5.26 -5.33
CA LYS A 33 10.58 -6.53 -5.00
C LYS A 33 10.49 -6.81 -3.51
N LYS A 34 10.59 -8.10 -3.16
CA LYS A 34 10.65 -8.51 -1.76
C LYS A 34 11.77 -7.78 -1.01
N GLY A 35 11.42 -7.16 0.11
CA GLY A 35 12.34 -6.37 0.95
C GLY A 35 12.38 -4.88 0.63
N GLU A 36 11.81 -4.45 -0.50
CA GLU A 36 11.64 -3.04 -0.81
C GLU A 36 10.44 -2.44 -0.03
N THR A 37 10.34 -1.11 -0.02
CA THR A 37 9.26 -0.40 0.67
C THR A 37 8.67 0.65 -0.26
N LEU A 38 7.34 0.60 -0.44
CA LEU A 38 6.59 1.60 -1.16
C LEU A 38 6.11 2.70 -0.20
N ARG A 39 6.30 3.96 -0.57
CA ARG A 39 5.71 5.12 0.11
C ARG A 39 4.83 5.88 -0.87
N ILE A 40 3.57 6.09 -0.50
CA ILE A 40 2.62 6.92 -1.25
C ILE A 40 2.45 8.22 -0.47
N VAL A 41 2.62 9.35 -1.15
CA VAL A 41 2.53 10.69 -0.54
C VAL A 41 1.44 11.47 -1.25
N ASP A 42 0.45 11.95 -0.48
CA ASP A 42 -0.44 13.00 -0.96
C ASP A 42 0.31 14.34 -0.90
N SER A 43 0.83 14.76 -2.04
CA SER A 43 1.68 15.95 -2.17
C SER A 43 0.92 17.28 -2.06
N HIS A 44 -0.41 17.25 -2.16
CA HIS A 44 -1.25 18.47 -2.18
C HIS A 44 -2.37 18.45 -1.12
N GLY A 45 -2.49 17.38 -0.34
CA GLY A 45 -3.22 17.31 0.93
C GLY A 45 -4.71 16.94 0.85
N GLN A 46 -5.25 16.68 -0.35
CA GLN A 46 -6.67 16.30 -0.52
C GLN A 46 -6.87 15.24 -1.62
N GLN A 47 -5.83 14.50 -2.00
CA GLN A 47 -5.92 13.50 -3.05
C GLN A 47 -6.11 12.10 -2.47
N ALA A 48 -7.19 11.44 -2.89
CA ALA A 48 -7.36 9.99 -2.70
C ALA A 48 -6.78 9.23 -3.90
N VAL A 49 -6.24 8.04 -3.63
CA VAL A 49 -5.77 7.11 -4.66
C VAL A 49 -6.36 5.73 -4.41
N ASP A 50 -6.78 5.09 -5.49
CA ASP A 50 -7.10 3.67 -5.48
C ASP A 50 -5.81 2.89 -5.69
N THR A 51 -5.58 1.84 -4.89
CA THR A 51 -4.40 0.99 -4.99
C THR A 51 -4.79 -0.45 -5.24
N LEU A 52 -4.03 -1.09 -6.12
CA LEU A 52 -4.12 -2.52 -6.40
C LEU A 52 -2.72 -3.11 -6.26
N PHE A 53 -2.63 -4.27 -5.61
CA PHE A 53 -1.39 -5.03 -5.49
C PHE A 53 -1.59 -6.43 -6.06
N TYR A 54 -0.60 -6.91 -6.80
CA TYR A 54 -0.58 -8.23 -7.43
C TYR A 54 0.74 -8.92 -7.17
N ASN A 55 0.74 -10.25 -7.09
CA ASN A 55 1.98 -11.00 -7.14
C ASN A 55 2.60 -10.83 -8.53
N ALA A 56 3.85 -10.36 -8.58
CA ALA A 56 4.57 -10.08 -9.81
C ALA A 56 4.80 -11.29 -10.72
N HIS A 57 4.75 -12.49 -10.16
CA HIS A 57 4.95 -13.75 -10.85
C HIS A 57 3.64 -14.48 -11.18
N ASP A 58 2.53 -14.04 -10.59
CA ASP A 58 1.19 -14.59 -10.82
C ASP A 58 0.11 -13.55 -10.53
N PHE A 59 -0.43 -12.92 -11.57
CA PHE A 59 -1.46 -11.89 -11.41
C PHE A 59 -2.84 -12.41 -10.99
N THR A 60 -3.03 -13.73 -10.86
CA THR A 60 -4.25 -14.28 -10.27
C THR A 60 -4.27 -14.08 -8.75
N GLU A 61 -3.09 -14.02 -8.11
CA GLU A 61 -2.92 -13.60 -6.72
C GLU A 61 -2.84 -12.06 -6.62
N ARG A 62 -3.74 -11.48 -5.83
CA ARG A 62 -3.89 -10.04 -5.64
C ARG A 62 -4.34 -9.72 -4.22
N TYR A 63 -4.12 -8.47 -3.81
CA TYR A 63 -4.60 -7.95 -2.53
C TYR A 63 -6.12 -8.14 -2.39
N SER A 64 -6.52 -8.64 -1.23
CA SER A 64 -7.90 -8.84 -0.81
C SER A 64 -8.22 -7.93 0.36
N ALA A 65 -8.95 -6.84 0.10
CA ALA A 65 -9.46 -5.97 1.14
C ALA A 65 -10.43 -6.71 2.07
N GLN A 66 -11.15 -7.71 1.56
CA GLN A 66 -12.10 -8.52 2.33
C GLN A 66 -11.37 -9.41 3.35
N ASP A 67 -10.32 -10.10 2.91
CA ASP A 67 -9.55 -10.97 3.80
C ASP A 67 -8.74 -10.14 4.80
N THR A 68 -8.14 -9.02 4.35
CA THR A 68 -7.46 -8.08 5.24
C THR A 68 -8.38 -7.55 6.32
N LEU A 69 -9.60 -7.13 5.96
CA LEU A 69 -10.63 -6.68 6.90
C LEU A 69 -10.99 -7.78 7.90
N ARG A 70 -11.21 -9.02 7.42
CA ARG A 70 -11.55 -10.17 8.26
C ARG A 70 -10.44 -10.45 9.28
N GLU A 71 -9.19 -10.48 8.85
CA GLU A 71 -8.05 -10.81 9.71
C GLU A 71 -7.78 -9.71 10.75
N GLN A 72 -7.91 -8.44 10.38
CA GLN A 72 -7.64 -7.33 11.30
C GLN A 72 -8.87 -6.85 12.11
N GLY A 73 -10.08 -7.25 11.72
CA GLY A 73 -11.33 -6.82 12.35
C GLY A 73 -11.72 -5.35 12.11
N SER A 74 -11.19 -4.71 11.06
CA SER A 74 -11.40 -3.29 10.75
C SER A 74 -11.47 -3.05 9.25
N ALA A 75 -12.33 -2.12 8.82
CA ALA A 75 -12.41 -1.69 7.42
C ALA A 75 -11.25 -0.75 7.01
N TYR A 76 -10.51 -0.20 7.97
CA TYR A 76 -9.42 0.74 7.72
C TYR A 76 -8.07 0.08 7.94
N VAL A 77 -7.17 0.24 6.95
CA VAL A 77 -5.75 -0.10 7.07
C VAL A 77 -5.06 0.97 7.91
N VAL A 78 -4.29 0.53 8.91
CA VAL A 78 -3.51 1.40 9.78
C VAL A 78 -2.06 0.91 9.85
N ALA A 79 -1.20 1.67 10.51
CA ALA A 79 0.16 1.21 10.75
C ALA A 79 0.15 -0.14 11.49
N GLY A 80 0.85 -1.14 10.95
CA GLY A 80 0.90 -2.50 11.49
C GLY A 80 -0.10 -3.49 10.88
N THR A 81 -1.04 -3.04 10.05
CA THR A 81 -1.89 -3.95 9.26
C THR A 81 -1.03 -4.78 8.31
N ALA A 82 -1.18 -6.11 8.37
CA ALA A 82 -0.68 -7.01 7.34
C ALA A 82 -1.71 -7.09 6.20
N LEU A 83 -1.30 -6.75 4.98
CA LEU A 83 -2.16 -6.86 3.80
C LEU A 83 -2.19 -8.31 3.32
N VAL A 84 -3.39 -8.83 3.08
CA VAL A 84 -3.60 -10.25 2.77
C VAL A 84 -4.07 -10.40 1.32
N SER A 85 -3.53 -11.38 0.60
CA SER A 85 -3.97 -11.74 -0.75
C SER A 85 -5.24 -12.59 -0.75
N ASN A 86 -5.89 -12.73 -1.91
CA ASN A 86 -7.03 -13.63 -2.10
C ASN A 86 -6.71 -15.13 -1.91
N GLU A 87 -5.44 -15.47 -1.65
CA GLU A 87 -4.99 -16.82 -1.30
C GLU A 87 -4.60 -16.94 0.18
N GLY A 88 -4.86 -15.92 0.99
CA GLY A 88 -4.57 -15.89 2.42
C GLY A 88 -3.09 -15.69 2.77
N ARG A 89 -2.27 -15.22 1.83
CA ARG A 89 -0.84 -14.91 2.07
C ARG A 89 -0.66 -13.44 2.40
N ILE A 90 0.36 -13.12 3.21
CA ILE A 90 0.79 -11.73 3.42
C ILE A 90 1.55 -11.26 2.19
N MET A 91 1.18 -10.09 1.67
CA MET A 91 1.83 -9.43 0.53
C MET A 91 2.88 -8.40 0.98
#